data_AF-A0A7R9UE39-F1
#
_entry.id   AF-A0A7R9UE39-F1
#
_cell.length_a   1.000
_cell.length_b   1.000
_cell.length_c   1.000
_cell.angle_alpha   90.00
_cell.angle_beta   90.00
_cell.angle_gamma   90.00
#
_symmetry.space_group_name_H-M   'P 1'
#
loop_
_entity.id
_entity.type
_entity.pdbx_description
1 polymer ?
#
loop_
_entity_poly.entity_id
_entity_poly.type
_entity_poly.pdbx_seq_one_letter_code
_entity_poly.pdbx_strand_id
1 'polypeptide(L)'
;MAQKLTDLFQQQKANEPWVSVEFYPPRTPEGVENLKGRIERMQKGLNPVFGDITWGAGGSTSELTLELSKAMQDDYGLVTNMHLTCTNMPAEAVHTALEEAKAAGIRNIVALRGDPPNGLDG
;
A
#
# COMPACT_ATOMS: atom_id res chain seq x y z
N MET A 1 15.50 1.48 8.43
CA MET A 1 14.58 2.07 9.42
C MET A 1 13.29 2.41 8.70
N ALA A 2 12.12 2.14 9.28
CA ALA A 2 10.85 2.47 8.65
C ALA A 2 10.68 3.99 8.50
N GLN A 3 10.44 4.46 7.28
CA GLN A 3 10.37 5.89 6.94
C GLN A 3 8.93 6.38 6.86
N LYS A 4 8.67 7.58 7.39
CA LYS A 4 7.38 8.26 7.26
C LYS A 4 7.37 9.13 6.00
N LEU A 5 6.25 9.16 5.28
CA LEU A 5 6.10 10.01 4.10
C LEU A 5 6.27 11.50 4.43
N THR A 6 5.82 11.94 5.61
CA THR A 6 6.01 13.34 6.05
C THR A 6 7.47 13.76 6.08
N ASP A 7 8.37 12.84 6.45
CA ASP A 7 9.79 13.12 6.52
C ASP A 7 10.42 13.09 5.12
N LEU A 8 9.97 12.16 4.25
CA LEU A 8 10.40 12.10 2.86
C LEU A 8 10.02 13.35 2.07
N PHE A 9 8.81 13.87 2.28
CA PHE A 9 8.33 15.08 1.62
C PHE A 9 9.15 16.31 2.02
N GLN A 10 9.59 16.40 3.27
CA GLN A 10 10.47 17.47 3.74
C GLN A 10 11.88 17.40 3.13
N GLN A 11 12.32 16.21 2.73
CA GLN A 11 13.63 15.99 2.08
C GLN A 11 13.60 16.29 0.58
N GLN A 12 12.42 16.42 -0.04
CA GLN A 12 12.32 16.76 -1.45
C GLN A 12 12.74 18.22 -1.66
N LYS A 13 13.44 18.49 -2.77
CA LYS A 13 13.85 19.85 -3.10
C LYS A 13 12.62 20.69 -3.42
N ALA A 14 12.54 21.88 -2.84
CA ALA A 14 11.51 22.84 -3.18
C ALA A 14 11.54 23.11 -4.70
N ASN A 15 10.37 22.99 -5.35
CA ASN A 15 10.15 23.18 -6.79
C ASN A 15 10.70 22.09 -7.73
N GLU A 16 11.13 20.94 -7.23
CA GLU A 16 11.42 19.76 -8.07
C GLU A 16 10.21 18.81 -8.03
N PRO A 17 9.58 18.48 -9.19
CA PRO A 17 8.47 17.55 -9.21
C PRO A 17 8.97 16.14 -8.87
N TRP A 18 8.18 15.41 -8.10
CA TRP A 18 8.43 14.02 -7.78
C TRP A 18 7.20 13.17 -8.11
N VAL A 19 7.41 11.86 -8.23
CA VAL A 19 6.34 10.91 -8.56
C VAL A 19 6.19 9.86 -7.45
N SER A 20 4.98 9.35 -7.34
CA SER A 20 4.65 8.12 -6.62
C SER A 20 3.92 7.18 -7.57
N VAL A 21 3.77 5.92 -7.18
CA VAL A 21 3.15 4.87 -8.00
C VAL A 21 2.17 4.07 -7.15
N GLU A 22 1.01 3.75 -7.72
CA GLU A 22 0.00 2.92 -7.04
C GLU A 22 -0.19 1.60 -7.77
N PHE A 23 -0.22 0.50 -7.01
CA PHE A 23 -0.42 -0.85 -7.50
C PHE A 23 -1.61 -1.51 -6.82
N TYR A 24 -2.32 -2.37 -7.57
CA TYR A 24 -3.37 -3.20 -7.02
C TYR A 24 -2.92 -4.65 -6.86
N PRO A 25 -3.35 -5.35 -5.80
CA PRO A 25 -3.09 -6.78 -5.61
C PRO A 25 -3.65 -7.61 -6.79
N PRO A 26 -2.82 -8.37 -7.52
CA PRO A 26 -3.29 -9.23 -8.60
C PRO A 26 -4.10 -10.42 -8.07
N ARG A 27 -5.02 -10.94 -8.88
CA ARG A 27 -5.89 -12.07 -8.49
C ARG A 27 -5.23 -13.45 -8.65
N THR A 28 -4.07 -13.53 -9.30
CA THR A 28 -3.40 -14.79 -9.62
C THR A 28 -1.95 -14.78 -9.14
N PRO A 29 -1.38 -15.96 -8.77
CA PRO A 29 0.02 -16.05 -8.37
C PRO A 29 1.00 -15.57 -9.46
N GLU A 30 0.73 -15.90 -10.73
CA GLU A 30 1.52 -15.39 -11.86
C GLU A 30 1.43 -13.86 -11.98
N GLY A 31 0.25 -13.29 -11.71
CA GLY A 31 0.06 -11.84 -11.65
C GLY A 31 0.89 -11.19 -10.55
N VAL A 32 0.97 -11.83 -9.37
CA VAL A 32 1.80 -11.37 -8.24
C VAL A 32 3.28 -11.35 -8.62
N GLU A 33 3.79 -12.41 -9.26
CA GLU A 33 5.19 -12.46 -9.71
C GLU A 33 5.50 -11.40 -10.77
N ASN A 34 4.58 -11.22 -11.73
CA ASN A 34 4.70 -10.18 -12.74
C ASN A 34 4.67 -8.77 -12.13
N LEU A 35 3.88 -8.56 -11.07
CA LEU A 35 3.84 -7.30 -10.34
C LEU A 35 5.16 -7.06 -9.60
N LYS A 36 5.71 -8.05 -8.91
CA LYS A 36 7.03 -7.97 -8.24
C LYS A 36 8.12 -7.49 -9.21
N GLY A 37 8.23 -8.12 -10.37
CA GLY A 37 9.16 -7.67 -11.42
C GLY A 37 8.85 -6.28 -11.98
N ARG A 38 7.58 -5.85 -12.01
CA ARG A 38 7.19 -4.50 -12.45
C ARG A 38 7.59 -3.44 -11.42
N ILE A 39 7.38 -3.70 -10.13
CA ILE A 39 7.79 -2.80 -9.05
C ILE A 39 9.30 -2.56 -9.13
N GLU A 40 10.09 -3.61 -9.27
CA GLU A 40 11.55 -3.49 -9.41
C GLU A 40 11.96 -2.59 -10.59
N ARG A 41 11.37 -2.81 -11.77
CA ARG A 41 11.68 -2.01 -12.97
C ARG A 41 11.25 -0.56 -12.82
N MET A 42 10.07 -0.31 -12.26
CA MET A 42 9.57 1.06 -12.03
C MET A 42 10.40 1.77 -10.97
N GLN A 43 10.83 1.07 -9.92
CA GLN A 43 11.72 1.63 -8.91
C GLN A 43 13.04 2.08 -9.52
N LYS A 44 13.67 1.22 -10.33
CA LYS A 44 14.94 1.54 -11.01
C LYS A 44 14.80 2.61 -12.09
N GLY A 45 13.68 2.63 -12.82
CA GLY A 45 13.49 3.50 -13.99
C GLY A 45 12.86 4.87 -13.69
N LEU A 46 12.00 4.96 -12.68
CA LEU A 46 11.27 6.20 -12.33
C LEU A 46 11.75 6.81 -11.01
N ASN A 47 12.37 6.02 -10.13
CA ASN A 47 12.78 6.42 -8.78
C ASN A 47 11.66 7.16 -8.01
N PRO A 48 10.46 6.55 -7.86
CA PRO A 48 9.37 7.14 -7.10
C PRO A 48 9.76 7.35 -5.63
N VAL A 49 9.18 8.39 -5.01
CA VAL A 49 9.44 8.71 -3.59
C VAL A 49 8.81 7.66 -2.67
N PHE A 50 7.66 7.12 -3.05
CA PHE A 50 6.95 6.07 -2.34
C PHE A 50 6.02 5.31 -3.30
N GLY A 51 5.51 4.17 -2.84
CA GLY A 51 4.50 3.39 -3.55
C GLY A 51 3.28 3.09 -2.69
N ASP A 52 2.11 3.03 -3.32
CA ASP A 52 0.85 2.62 -2.72
C ASP A 52 0.51 1.19 -3.12
N ILE A 53 -0.02 0.41 -2.16
CA ILE A 53 -0.67 -0.88 -2.43
C ILE A 53 -2.13 -0.73 -2.02
N THR A 54 -3.03 -0.93 -2.98
CA THR A 54 -4.47 -0.79 -2.73
C THR A 54 -5.02 -1.91 -1.86
N TRP A 55 -6.20 -1.66 -1.30
CA TRP A 55 -6.91 -2.56 -0.40
C TRP A 55 -8.30 -2.86 -0.96
N GLY A 56 -8.59 -4.13 -1.22
CA GLY A 56 -9.88 -4.57 -1.76
C GLY A 56 -11.04 -4.28 -0.81
N ALA A 57 -12.21 -3.95 -1.37
CA ALA A 57 -13.42 -3.69 -0.60
C ALA A 57 -13.72 -4.84 0.39
N GLY A 58 -14.14 -4.46 1.60
CA GLY A 58 -14.44 -5.41 2.69
C GLY A 58 -13.25 -6.24 3.18
N GLY A 59 -12.01 -5.88 2.83
CA GLY A 59 -10.81 -6.65 3.24
C GLY A 59 -10.51 -7.86 2.37
N SER A 60 -11.14 -7.98 1.19
CA SER A 60 -10.99 -9.14 0.30
C SER A 60 -9.56 -9.45 -0.16
N THR A 61 -8.65 -8.48 -0.07
CA THR A 61 -7.23 -8.65 -0.43
C THR A 61 -6.27 -8.31 0.71
N SER A 62 -6.74 -8.25 1.96
CA SER A 62 -5.97 -7.76 3.12
C SER A 62 -4.59 -8.42 3.25
N GLU A 63 -4.54 -9.74 3.23
CA GLU A 63 -3.32 -10.54 3.38
C GLU A 63 -2.32 -10.26 2.25
N LEU A 64 -2.80 -10.24 0.99
CA LEU A 64 -1.95 -9.98 -0.17
C LEU A 64 -1.49 -8.52 -0.23
N THR A 65 -2.34 -7.56 0.19
CA THR A 65 -1.96 -6.15 0.34
C THR A 65 -0.81 -6.02 1.35
N LEU A 66 -0.89 -6.72 2.49
CA LEU A 66 0.17 -6.72 3.49
C LEU A 66 1.46 -7.37 2.97
N GLU A 67 1.37 -8.53 2.30
CA GLU A 67 2.53 -9.21 1.71
C GLU A 67 3.25 -8.31 0.70
N LEU A 68 2.51 -7.73 -0.25
CA LEU A 68 3.08 -6.85 -1.27
C LEU A 68 3.67 -5.57 -0.66
N SER A 69 3.02 -5.03 0.38
CA SER A 69 3.53 -3.85 1.11
C SER A 69 4.83 -4.14 1.84
N LYS A 70 4.98 -5.36 2.37
CA LYS A 70 6.23 -5.79 2.99
C LYS A 70 7.32 -5.98 1.94
N ALA A 71 7.04 -6.74 0.87
CA ALA A 71 7.98 -6.97 -0.22
C ALA A 71 8.47 -5.66 -0.85
N MET A 72 7.58 -4.67 -0.99
CA MET A 72 7.95 -3.37 -1.56
C MET A 72 9.02 -2.63 -0.75
N GLN A 73 8.97 -2.71 0.57
CA GLN A 73 9.99 -2.11 1.46
C GLN A 73 11.24 -2.98 1.57
N ASP A 74 11.07 -4.28 1.79
CA ASP A 74 12.16 -5.20 2.12
C ASP A 74 13.00 -5.54 0.88
N ASP A 75 12.36 -5.79 -0.26
CA ASP A 75 13.04 -6.29 -1.46
C ASP A 75 13.45 -5.17 -2.43
N TYR A 76 12.69 -4.06 -2.47
CA TYR A 76 12.90 -2.98 -3.44
C TYR A 76 13.28 -1.64 -2.80
N GLY A 77 13.30 -1.55 -1.47
CA GLY A 77 13.64 -0.32 -0.75
C GLY A 77 12.68 0.84 -1.03
N LEU A 78 11.46 0.55 -1.50
CA LEU A 78 10.45 1.56 -1.79
C LEU A 78 9.51 1.70 -0.59
N VAL A 79 9.46 2.90 -0.02
CA VAL A 79 8.60 3.18 1.14
C VAL A 79 7.14 2.96 0.76
N THR A 80 6.44 2.19 1.57
CA THR A 80 5.05 1.82 1.29
C THR A 80 4.05 2.68 2.04
N ASN A 81 2.99 3.03 1.33
CA ASN A 81 1.76 3.63 1.81
C ASN A 81 0.60 2.66 1.60
N MET A 82 0.25 1.92 2.65
CA MET A 82 -0.74 0.84 2.53
C MET A 82 -2.16 1.41 2.62
N HIS A 83 -3.01 1.11 1.65
CA HIS A 83 -4.42 1.47 1.76
C HIS A 83 -5.12 0.62 2.82
N LEU A 84 -6.14 1.18 3.45
CA LEU A 84 -6.98 0.47 4.41
C LEU A 84 -8.39 1.05 4.36
N THR A 85 -9.39 0.22 4.03
CA THR A 85 -10.81 0.58 4.10
C THR A 85 -11.45 0.09 5.40
N CYS A 86 -12.61 0.65 5.77
CA CYS A 86 -13.27 0.32 7.04
C CYS A 86 -14.73 -0.11 6.92
N THR A 87 -15.43 0.19 5.82
CA THR A 87 -16.79 -0.29 5.60
C THR A 87 -16.81 -1.80 5.34
N ASN A 88 -17.92 -2.46 5.70
CA ASN A 88 -18.13 -3.89 5.49
C ASN A 88 -17.11 -4.81 6.18
N MET A 89 -16.44 -4.31 7.22
CA MET A 89 -15.49 -5.05 8.04
C MET A 89 -15.80 -4.85 9.53
N PRO A 90 -15.58 -5.87 10.38
CA PRO A 90 -15.58 -5.67 11.82
C PRO A 90 -14.41 -4.77 12.23
N ALA A 91 -14.58 -4.00 13.30
CA ALA A 91 -13.54 -3.09 13.79
C ALA A 91 -12.24 -3.85 14.14
N GLU A 92 -12.39 -5.07 14.67
CA GLU A 92 -11.30 -5.97 15.03
C GLU A 92 -10.42 -6.31 13.82
N ALA A 93 -10.99 -6.46 12.62
CA ALA A 93 -10.21 -6.74 11.42
C ALA A 93 -9.33 -5.54 11.03
N VAL A 94 -9.83 -4.31 11.21
CA VAL A 94 -9.05 -3.08 11.00
C VAL A 94 -7.93 -2.99 12.04
N HIS A 95 -8.20 -3.32 13.31
CA HIS A 95 -7.19 -3.35 14.36
C HIS A 95 -6.07 -4.36 14.05
N THR A 96 -6.42 -5.60 13.70
CA THR A 96 -5.44 -6.63 13.32
C THR A 96 -4.58 -6.18 12.15
N ALA A 97 -5.19 -5.64 11.09
CA ALA A 97 -4.45 -5.15 9.92
C ALA A 97 -3.44 -4.04 10.28
N LEU A 98 -3.80 -3.13 11.19
CA LEU A 98 -2.90 -2.08 11.67
C LEU A 98 -1.75 -2.63 12.54
N GLU A 99 -2.01 -3.63 13.38
CA GLU A 99 -0.99 -4.29 14.18
C GLU A 99 0.01 -5.05 13.31
N GLU A 100 -0.48 -5.80 12.33
CA GLU A 100 0.33 -6.53 11.37
C GLU A 100 1.15 -5.59 10.50
N ALA A 101 0.55 -4.52 9.98
CA ALA A 101 1.27 -3.50 9.23
C ALA A 101 2.39 -2.88 10.07
N LYS A 102 2.11 -2.55 11.33
CA LYS A 102 3.11 -2.01 12.26
C LYS A 102 4.24 -3.02 12.50
N ALA A 103 3.93 -4.30 12.71
CA ALA A 103 4.89 -5.37 12.91
C ALA A 103 5.77 -5.59 11.67
N ALA A 104 5.19 -5.46 10.47
CA ALA A 104 5.89 -5.51 9.19
C ALA A 104 6.71 -4.24 8.86
N GLY A 105 6.75 -3.26 9.78
CA GLY A 105 7.52 -2.03 9.57
C GLY A 105 6.81 -0.98 8.69
N ILE A 106 5.59 -1.22 8.24
CA ILE A 106 4.78 -0.22 7.52
C ILE A 106 4.42 0.91 8.49
N ARG A 107 4.60 2.16 8.05
CA ARG A 107 4.38 3.37 8.88
C ARG A 107 3.45 4.39 8.24
N ASN A 108 2.96 4.11 7.03
CA ASN A 108 2.12 5.01 6.27
C ASN A 108 0.87 4.24 5.84
N ILE A 109 -0.28 4.81 6.16
CA ILE A 109 -1.61 4.23 5.89
C ILE A 109 -2.45 5.28 5.18
N VAL A 110 -3.07 4.91 4.07
CA VAL A 110 -4.15 5.69 3.47
C VAL A 110 -5.46 5.21 4.07
N ALA A 111 -6.00 5.98 5.01
CA ALA A 111 -7.29 5.69 5.62
C ALA A 111 -8.41 6.06 4.64
N LEU A 112 -9.15 5.06 4.17
CA LEU A 112 -10.24 5.21 3.22
C LEU A 112 -11.54 4.69 3.82
N ARG A 113 -12.68 5.22 3.35
CA ARG A 113 -14.00 4.70 3.76
C ARG A 113 -14.21 3.28 3.23
N GLY A 114 -14.02 3.09 1.94
CA GLY A 114 -14.50 1.90 1.20
C GLY A 114 -15.88 2.11 0.57
N ASP A 115 -16.36 1.06 -0.09
CA ASP A 115 -17.67 1.05 -0.74
C ASP A 115 -18.81 1.07 0.28
N PRO A 116 -20.01 1.56 -0.08
CA PRO A 116 -21.18 1.47 0.77
C PRO A 116 -21.49 0.03 1.21
N PRO A 117 -22.24 -0.16 2.31
CA PRO A 117 -22.75 -1.48 2.66
C PRO A 117 -23.63 -2.07 1.55
N ASN A 118 -23.40 -3.36 1.23
CA ASN A 118 -24.12 -4.07 0.17
C ASN A 118 -25.63 -3.79 0.25
N GLY A 119 -26.18 -3.11 -0.77
CA GLY A 119 -27.62 -2.80 -0.87
C GLY A 119 -28.04 -1.36 -0.60
N LEU A 120 -27.11 -0.43 -0.37
CA LEU A 120 -27.39 1.01 -0.28
C LEU A 120 -26.73 1.79 -1.44
N ASP A 121 -27.08 1.41 -2.66
CA ASP A 121 -26.95 2.29 -3.83
C ASP A 121 -28.36 2.75 -4.21
N GLY A 122 -28.66 4.04 -3.99
CA GLY A 122 -29.71 4.82 -4.67
C GLY A 122 -31.16 4.37 -4.53
#